data_AF-A0A6A6P432-F1
#
_entry.id   AF-A0A6A6P432-F1
#
_cell.length_a   1.000
_cell.length_b   1.000
_cell.length_c   1.000
_cell.angle_alpha   90.00
_cell.angle_beta   90.00
_cell.angle_gamma   90.00
#
_symmetry.space_group_name_H-M   'P 1'
#
loop_
_entity.id
_entity.type
_entity.pdbx_description
1 polymer ?
#
loop_
_entity_poly.entity_id
_entity_poly.type
_entity_poly.pdbx_seq_one_letter_code
_entity_poly.pdbx_strand_id
1 'polypeptide(L)'
;PTPKREKLPKDAAVFTKAEFRGEVLFWPQEAGPDEKLAAAHRKFELNPMGHIADYCRHIPYKSDKKTFVAKTGRDSFEVFQYTFKLPWQEPDENGKIPEHVVMWDYNVGLVRITPFFKCFKYPKTMPAKCISQNPGLSDLVHSITGGSIVAQGYWVPYKAAKAIAATFCYEIRHALTPVFGPDFVNQCIPPGSPNFQNFKINPAIV
;
A
#
# COMPACT_ATOMS: atom_id res chain seq x y z
N PRO A 1 -17.47 31.22 20.49
CA PRO A 1 -16.60 30.03 20.68
C PRO A 1 -16.49 29.23 19.38
N THR A 2 -15.44 29.48 18.60
CA THR A 2 -15.13 28.72 17.39
C THR A 2 -14.73 27.29 17.80
N PRO A 3 -15.35 26.22 17.27
CA PRO A 3 -14.97 24.86 17.63
C PRO A 3 -13.51 24.63 17.25
N LYS A 4 -12.71 24.21 18.23
CA LYS A 4 -11.32 23.80 18.01
C LYS A 4 -11.33 22.63 17.04
N ARG A 5 -10.88 22.85 15.80
CA ARG A 5 -10.54 21.79 14.85
C ARG A 5 -9.51 20.90 15.53
N GLU A 6 -9.91 19.68 15.88
CA GLU A 6 -8.95 18.65 16.29
C GLU A 6 -7.93 18.50 15.16
N LYS A 7 -6.65 18.72 15.47
CA LYS A 7 -5.57 18.53 14.51
C LYS A 7 -5.49 17.04 14.23
N LEU A 8 -6.00 16.63 13.07
CA LEU A 8 -5.80 15.29 12.55
C LEU A 8 -4.30 14.94 12.64
N PRO A 9 -3.94 13.72 13.09
CA PRO A 9 -2.57 13.27 13.06
C PRO A 9 -2.00 13.44 11.64
N LYS A 10 -0.77 13.94 11.51
CA LYS A 10 -0.13 14.21 10.22
C LYS A 10 -0.01 12.97 9.32
N ASP A 11 -0.20 11.79 9.91
CA ASP A 11 -0.07 10.48 9.29
C ASP A 11 -1.41 9.80 9.00
N ALA A 12 -2.53 10.43 9.37
CA ALA A 12 -3.86 9.88 9.16
C ALA A 12 -4.23 9.87 7.66
N ALA A 13 -4.84 8.78 7.19
CA ALA A 13 -5.47 8.78 5.88
C ALA A 13 -6.65 9.77 5.89
N VAL A 14 -6.65 10.67 4.90
CA VAL A 14 -7.74 11.64 4.71
C VAL A 14 -8.54 11.21 3.49
N PHE A 15 -9.84 11.02 3.68
CA PHE A 15 -10.77 10.63 2.64
C PHE A 15 -11.66 11.82 2.28
N THR A 16 -11.25 12.57 1.27
CA THR A 16 -12.02 13.66 0.67
C THR A 16 -12.33 13.26 -0.77
N LYS A 17 -13.60 13.39 -1.18
CA LYS A 17 -13.98 13.06 -2.56
C LYS A 17 -13.23 13.93 -3.56
N ALA A 18 -12.75 13.34 -4.65
CA ALA A 18 -11.99 14.03 -5.68
C ALA A 18 -12.12 13.34 -7.04
N GLU A 19 -11.93 14.11 -8.11
CA GLU A 19 -11.87 13.59 -9.48
C GLU A 19 -10.47 13.12 -9.85
N PHE A 20 -10.40 12.15 -10.75
CA PHE A 20 -9.15 11.60 -11.26
C PHE A 20 -8.36 12.63 -12.06
N ARG A 21 -7.03 12.48 -12.03
CA ARG A 21 -6.10 13.24 -12.86
C ARG A 21 -5.35 12.28 -13.78
N GLY A 22 -5.46 12.54 -15.08
CA GLY A 22 -4.89 11.67 -16.11
C GLY A 22 -5.62 10.33 -16.25
N GLU A 23 -4.96 9.37 -16.89
CA GLU A 23 -5.52 8.05 -17.15
C GLU A 23 -5.44 7.14 -15.93
N VAL A 24 -6.50 6.37 -15.66
CA VAL A 24 -6.53 5.38 -14.57
C VAL A 24 -6.19 4.01 -15.14
N LEU A 25 -4.92 3.61 -15.03
CA LEU A 25 -4.42 2.30 -15.48
C LEU A 25 -4.56 1.21 -14.41
N PHE A 26 -4.60 1.60 -13.13
CA PHE A 26 -4.67 0.67 -12.00
C PHE A 26 -5.86 0.97 -11.08
N TRP A 27 -7.04 0.50 -11.51
CA TRP A 27 -8.29 0.62 -10.75
C TRP A 27 -8.29 -0.23 -9.46
N PRO A 28 -8.98 0.22 -8.39
CA PRO A 28 -9.24 -0.60 -7.23
C PRO A 28 -10.04 -1.85 -7.62
N GLN A 29 -9.65 -3.00 -7.08
CA GLN A 29 -10.28 -4.30 -7.30
C GLN A 29 -11.09 -4.69 -6.05
N GLU A 30 -12.14 -3.92 -5.77
CA GLU A 30 -12.98 -4.10 -4.59
C GLU A 30 -13.84 -5.37 -4.68
N ALA A 31 -14.47 -5.78 -3.58
CA ALA A 31 -15.23 -7.04 -3.53
C ALA A 31 -16.40 -7.11 -4.53
N GLY A 32 -17.00 -5.96 -4.87
CA GLY A 32 -18.19 -5.90 -5.73
C GLY A 32 -19.30 -6.82 -5.17
N PRO A 33 -19.83 -7.76 -5.96
CA PRO A 33 -20.87 -8.69 -5.51
C PRO A 33 -20.36 -9.91 -4.72
N ASP A 34 -19.04 -10.09 -4.55
CA ASP A 34 -18.49 -11.22 -3.80
C ASP A 34 -18.67 -11.04 -2.29
N GLU A 35 -19.72 -11.66 -1.75
CA GLU A 35 -20.06 -11.57 -0.32
C GLU A 35 -18.99 -12.19 0.60
N LYS A 36 -18.26 -13.21 0.14
CA LYS A 36 -17.19 -13.83 0.96
C LYS A 36 -16.02 -12.88 1.09
N LEU A 37 -15.64 -12.23 0.00
CA LEU A 37 -14.58 -11.23 0.01
C LEU A 37 -15.01 -9.99 0.80
N ALA A 38 -16.25 -9.53 0.63
CA ALA A 38 -16.81 -8.42 1.40
C ALA A 38 -16.81 -8.72 2.91
N ALA A 39 -17.20 -9.94 3.31
CA ALA A 39 -17.12 -10.36 4.71
C ALA A 39 -15.68 -10.36 5.25
N ALA A 40 -14.70 -10.75 4.43
CA ALA A 40 -13.29 -10.67 4.80
C ALA A 40 -12.84 -9.21 4.96
N HIS A 41 -13.22 -8.30 4.06
CA HIS A 41 -12.90 -6.86 4.18
C HIS A 41 -13.49 -6.23 5.45
N ARG A 42 -14.72 -6.60 5.83
CA ARG A 42 -15.33 -6.14 7.09
C ARG A 42 -14.55 -6.57 8.33
N LYS A 43 -13.96 -7.78 8.34
CA LYS A 43 -13.10 -8.24 9.45
C LYS A 43 -11.84 -7.40 9.64
N PHE A 44 -11.35 -6.78 8.56
CA PHE A 44 -10.22 -5.87 8.59
C PHE A 44 -10.65 -4.40 8.74
N GLU A 45 -11.94 -4.12 8.95
CA GLU A 45 -12.49 -2.76 9.01
C GLU A 45 -11.99 -1.88 7.86
N LEU A 46 -12.04 -2.40 6.64
CA LEU A 46 -11.55 -1.69 5.46
C LEU A 46 -12.33 -0.38 5.25
N ASN A 47 -11.60 0.71 5.01
CA ASN A 47 -12.22 2.02 4.80
C ASN A 47 -11.47 2.85 3.75
N PRO A 48 -12.16 3.43 2.75
CA PRO A 48 -13.58 3.30 2.44
C PRO A 48 -13.85 2.00 1.68
N MET A 49 -14.69 1.13 2.22
CA MET A 49 -15.06 -0.12 1.56
C MET A 49 -16.15 0.12 0.51
N GLY A 50 -15.95 -0.37 -0.72
CA GLY A 50 -16.87 -0.24 -1.86
C GLY A 50 -16.77 1.08 -2.62
N HIS A 51 -15.90 1.99 -2.18
CA HIS A 51 -15.86 3.37 -2.64
C HIS A 51 -14.43 3.93 -2.74
N ILE A 52 -13.41 3.08 -2.87
CA ILE A 52 -12.00 3.54 -2.86
C ILE A 52 -11.74 4.55 -3.98
N ALA A 53 -12.35 4.33 -5.15
CA ALA A 53 -12.20 5.21 -6.29
C ALA A 53 -12.67 6.64 -6.00
N ASP A 54 -13.71 6.82 -5.19
CA ASP A 54 -14.27 8.15 -4.89
C ASP A 54 -13.29 9.08 -4.14
N TYR A 55 -12.30 8.52 -3.46
CA TYR A 55 -11.39 9.23 -2.56
C TYR A 55 -9.93 9.22 -3.05
N CYS A 56 -9.77 9.29 -4.38
CA CYS A 56 -8.46 9.47 -5.00
C CYS A 56 -7.76 10.75 -4.48
N ARG A 57 -6.44 10.81 -4.59
CA ARG A 57 -5.65 11.92 -4.04
C ARG A 57 -4.46 12.28 -4.90
N HIS A 58 -4.30 13.59 -5.10
CA HIS A 58 -3.06 14.17 -5.60
C HIS A 58 -2.07 14.42 -4.46
N ILE A 59 -0.85 13.91 -4.59
CA ILE A 59 0.23 14.12 -3.63
C ILE A 59 1.43 14.73 -4.34
N PRO A 60 1.73 16.02 -4.11
CA PRO A 60 2.94 16.65 -4.64
C PRO A 60 4.21 15.96 -4.14
N TYR A 61 5.14 15.69 -5.04
CA TYR A 61 6.46 15.18 -4.73
C TYR A 61 7.39 16.34 -4.35
N LYS A 62 7.59 16.50 -3.05
CA LYS A 62 8.58 17.44 -2.48
C LYS A 62 9.65 16.63 -1.77
N SER A 63 10.63 16.14 -2.52
CA SER A 63 11.82 15.50 -1.94
C SER A 63 13.07 16.26 -2.35
N ASP A 64 14.04 16.30 -1.44
CA ASP A 64 15.38 16.84 -1.71
C ASP A 64 16.10 16.02 -2.80
N LYS A 65 15.70 14.75 -2.98
CA LYS A 65 16.21 13.87 -4.04
C LYS A 65 15.36 14.02 -5.29
N LYS A 66 15.91 14.64 -6.34
CA LYS A 66 15.25 14.79 -7.67
C LYS A 66 15.17 13.49 -8.49
N THR A 67 15.49 12.34 -7.91
CA THR A 67 15.57 11.05 -8.61
C THR A 67 14.22 10.58 -9.14
N PHE A 68 13.11 10.86 -8.46
CA PHE A 68 11.77 10.52 -8.95
C PHE A 68 11.42 11.30 -10.22
N VAL A 69 11.57 12.63 -10.19
CA VAL A 69 11.33 13.50 -11.35
C VAL A 69 12.23 13.10 -12.52
N ALA A 70 13.51 12.84 -12.28
CA ALA A 70 14.45 12.45 -13.32
C ALA A 70 14.11 11.10 -13.98
N LYS A 71 13.60 10.13 -13.20
CA LYS A 71 13.26 8.78 -13.71
C LYS A 71 11.88 8.71 -14.35
N THR A 72 10.93 9.53 -13.88
CA THR A 72 9.51 9.41 -14.27
C THR A 72 8.98 10.60 -15.06
N GLY A 73 9.68 11.74 -15.05
CA GLY A 73 9.18 13.01 -15.56
C GLY A 73 8.06 13.64 -14.72
N ARG A 74 7.71 13.05 -13.57
CA ARG A 74 6.56 13.45 -12.74
C ARG A 74 7.01 14.11 -11.45
N ASP A 75 6.25 15.11 -11.01
CA ASP A 75 6.47 15.88 -9.78
C ASP A 75 5.40 15.61 -8.71
N SER A 76 4.59 14.58 -8.91
CA SER A 76 3.47 14.23 -8.05
C SER A 76 3.05 12.77 -8.25
N PHE A 77 2.30 12.27 -7.27
CA PHE A 77 1.61 10.99 -7.35
C PHE A 77 0.11 11.23 -7.44
N GLU A 78 -0.55 10.42 -8.26
CA GLU A 78 -2.01 10.36 -8.33
C GLU A 78 -2.44 9.00 -7.77
N VAL A 79 -2.99 9.00 -6.55
CA VAL A 79 -3.09 7.78 -5.75
C VAL A 79 -4.53 7.40 -5.41
N PHE A 80 -4.76 6.09 -5.36
CA PHE A 80 -5.82 5.53 -4.53
C PHE A 80 -5.25 5.17 -3.16
N GLN A 81 -6.10 5.23 -2.15
CA GLN A 81 -5.73 4.83 -0.79
C GLN A 81 -6.93 4.27 -0.04
N TYR A 82 -6.65 3.36 0.88
CA TYR A 82 -7.60 2.90 1.88
C TYR A 82 -6.85 2.52 3.15
N THR A 83 -7.57 2.41 4.26
CA THR A 83 -7.07 1.88 5.52
C THR A 83 -7.70 0.55 5.84
N PHE A 84 -6.99 -0.23 6.65
CA PHE A 84 -7.53 -1.41 7.30
C PHE A 84 -6.85 -1.60 8.66
N LYS A 85 -7.47 -2.36 9.55
CA LYS A 85 -6.97 -2.69 10.89
C LYS A 85 -6.67 -4.18 10.97
N LEU A 86 -5.71 -4.54 11.80
CA LEU A 86 -5.42 -5.94 12.09
C LEU A 86 -6.23 -6.35 13.34
N PRO A 87 -7.11 -7.35 13.25
CA PRO A 87 -7.98 -7.73 14.37
C PRO A 87 -7.19 -8.31 15.55
N TRP A 88 -5.95 -8.74 15.33
CA TRP A 88 -5.03 -9.24 16.35
C TRP A 88 -4.02 -8.21 16.86
N GLN A 89 -4.07 -6.97 16.38
CA GLN A 89 -3.12 -5.95 16.82
C GLN A 89 -3.62 -5.28 18.10
N GLU A 90 -2.70 -5.16 19.07
CA GLU A 90 -2.98 -4.48 20.32
C GLU A 90 -3.26 -2.99 20.10
N PRO A 91 -4.16 -2.39 20.89
CA PRO A 91 -4.36 -0.95 20.90
C PRO A 91 -3.07 -0.21 21.25
N ASP A 92 -2.92 1.01 20.71
CA ASP A 92 -1.86 1.93 21.10
C ASP A 92 -2.06 2.49 22.51
N GLU A 93 -1.16 3.37 22.95
CA GLU A 93 -1.21 4.05 24.25
C GLU A 93 -2.51 4.84 24.51
N ASN A 94 -3.26 5.17 23.44
CA ASN A 94 -4.54 5.87 23.51
C ASN A 94 -5.73 4.92 23.39
N GLY A 95 -5.52 3.61 23.43
CA GLY A 95 -6.56 2.60 23.30
C GLY A 95 -7.09 2.42 21.87
N LYS A 96 -6.40 2.94 20.85
CA LYS A 96 -6.83 2.81 19.44
C LYS A 96 -6.06 1.70 18.73
N ILE A 97 -6.76 0.82 18.02
CA ILE A 97 -6.11 -0.15 17.12
C ILE A 97 -5.47 0.62 15.94
N PRO A 98 -4.16 0.48 15.70
CA PRO A 98 -3.50 1.17 14.60
C PRO A 98 -4.05 0.79 13.22
N GLU A 99 -4.23 1.79 12.37
CA GLU A 99 -4.65 1.61 10.98
C GLU A 99 -3.43 1.50 10.06
N HIS A 100 -3.53 0.62 9.06
CA HIS A 100 -2.53 0.45 8.01
C HIS A 100 -3.06 1.03 6.71
N VAL A 101 -2.30 1.96 6.13
CA VAL A 101 -2.67 2.65 4.89
C VAL A 101 -2.08 1.92 3.68
N VAL A 102 -2.92 1.42 2.80
CA VAL A 102 -2.52 0.95 1.47
C VAL A 102 -2.66 2.11 0.49
N MET A 103 -1.67 2.26 -0.39
CA MET A 103 -1.63 3.35 -1.35
C MET A 103 -0.87 2.92 -2.61
N TRP A 104 -1.38 3.29 -3.77
CA TRP A 104 -0.72 3.08 -5.05
C TRP A 104 -1.04 4.20 -6.02
N ASP A 105 -0.09 4.49 -6.90
CA ASP A 105 -0.26 5.45 -7.98
C ASP A 105 -1.03 4.79 -9.13
N TYR A 106 -2.20 5.33 -9.44
CA TYR A 106 -3.10 4.71 -10.41
C TYR A 106 -2.76 5.04 -11.87
N ASN A 107 -1.90 6.03 -12.13
CA ASN A 107 -1.45 6.32 -13.49
C ASN A 107 -0.34 5.36 -13.93
N VAL A 108 0.55 4.95 -13.02
CA VAL A 108 1.78 4.20 -13.39
C VAL A 108 1.98 2.88 -12.65
N GLY A 109 1.13 2.58 -11.67
CA GLY A 109 1.19 1.30 -10.94
C GLY A 109 2.36 1.21 -9.98
N LEU A 110 2.73 2.30 -9.32
CA LEU A 110 3.70 2.26 -8.21
C LEU A 110 2.96 2.00 -6.90
N VAL A 111 3.28 0.92 -6.21
CA VAL A 111 2.64 0.53 -4.94
C VAL A 111 3.57 0.79 -3.77
N ARG A 112 3.06 1.43 -2.72
CA ARG A 112 3.84 1.69 -1.50
C ARG A 112 3.86 0.44 -0.60
N ILE A 113 4.97 -0.29 -0.60
CA ILE A 113 5.06 -1.60 0.08
C ILE A 113 5.40 -1.51 1.58
N THR A 114 5.94 -0.39 2.04
CA THR A 114 6.44 -0.25 3.42
C THR A 114 5.41 -0.57 4.51
N PRO A 115 4.13 -0.17 4.41
CA PRO A 115 3.10 -0.53 5.39
C PRO A 115 2.88 -2.04 5.53
N PHE A 116 3.08 -2.82 4.47
CA PHE A 116 2.90 -4.27 4.52
C PHE A 116 3.89 -4.92 5.48
N PHE A 117 5.15 -4.48 5.47
CA PHE A 117 6.17 -4.97 6.40
C PHE A 117 5.86 -4.59 7.85
N LYS A 118 5.26 -3.40 8.07
CA LYS A 118 4.85 -2.96 9.41
C LYS A 118 3.76 -3.84 10.00
N CYS A 119 2.85 -4.38 9.19
CA CYS A 119 1.80 -5.30 9.64
C CYS A 119 2.37 -6.53 10.36
N PHE A 120 3.58 -6.96 9.99
CA PHE A 120 4.25 -8.14 10.54
C PHE A 120 5.44 -7.79 11.45
N LYS A 121 5.50 -6.54 11.94
CA LYS A 121 6.55 -6.05 12.85
C LYS A 121 7.98 -6.24 12.31
N TYR A 122 8.16 -6.27 10.99
CA TYR A 122 9.49 -6.36 10.40
C TYR A 122 10.32 -5.08 10.70
N PRO A 123 11.66 -5.21 10.82
CA PRO A 123 12.53 -4.06 10.94
C PRO A 123 12.37 -3.06 9.80
N LYS A 124 12.59 -1.77 10.07
CA LYS A 124 12.53 -0.68 9.07
C LYS A 124 13.45 -0.91 7.86
N THR A 125 14.50 -1.71 8.04
CA THR A 125 15.47 -2.08 6.99
C THR A 125 15.00 -3.23 6.10
N MET A 126 13.96 -3.97 6.49
CA MET A 126 13.49 -5.16 5.77
C MET A 126 13.01 -4.87 4.34
N PRO A 127 12.26 -3.78 4.05
CA PRO A 127 11.90 -3.45 2.67
C PRO A 127 13.13 -3.31 1.76
N ALA A 128 14.17 -2.61 2.22
CA ALA A 128 15.41 -2.42 1.45
C ALA A 128 16.13 -3.75 1.20
N LYS A 129 16.20 -4.61 2.22
CA LYS A 129 16.79 -5.95 2.11
C LYS A 129 16.02 -6.83 1.13
N CYS A 130 14.69 -6.79 1.17
CA CYS A 130 13.84 -7.51 0.22
C CYS A 130 14.07 -7.01 -1.21
N ILE A 131 14.15 -5.70 -1.42
CA ILE A 131 14.42 -5.13 -2.75
C ILE A 131 15.80 -5.59 -3.27
N SER A 132 16.84 -5.53 -2.43
CA SER A 132 18.20 -5.88 -2.85
C SER A 132 18.41 -7.38 -3.12
N GLN A 133 17.50 -8.25 -2.67
CA GLN A 133 17.53 -9.68 -2.96
C GLN A 133 17.05 -10.03 -4.37
N ASN A 134 16.41 -9.08 -5.08
CA ASN A 134 15.84 -9.29 -6.40
C ASN A 134 16.65 -8.46 -7.42
N PRO A 135 17.55 -9.09 -8.21
CA PRO A 135 18.40 -8.39 -9.17
C PRO A 135 17.58 -7.52 -10.13
N GLY A 136 18.04 -6.28 -10.39
CA GLY A 136 17.36 -5.30 -11.25
C GLY A 136 16.25 -4.49 -10.57
N LEU A 137 15.67 -4.98 -9.47
CA LEU A 137 14.50 -4.32 -8.87
C LEU A 137 14.82 -2.95 -8.29
N SER A 138 16.01 -2.78 -7.70
CA SER A 138 16.45 -1.51 -7.11
C SER A 138 16.40 -0.33 -8.08
N ASP A 139 16.57 -0.58 -9.38
CA ASP A 139 16.57 0.46 -10.41
C ASP A 139 15.16 0.98 -10.71
N LEU A 140 14.16 0.13 -10.51
CA LEU A 140 12.74 0.41 -10.74
C LEU A 140 12.03 0.98 -9.51
N VAL A 141 12.65 0.88 -8.32
CA VAL A 141 12.05 1.33 -7.06
C VAL A 141 12.36 2.78 -6.76
N HIS A 142 11.38 3.49 -6.20
CA HIS A 142 11.54 4.84 -5.69
C HIS A 142 11.46 4.86 -4.17
N SER A 143 12.57 5.25 -3.53
CA SER A 143 12.63 5.50 -2.08
C SER A 143 12.28 6.97 -1.81
N ILE A 144 11.09 7.20 -1.31
CA ILE A 144 10.55 8.54 -1.06
C ILE A 144 10.84 8.91 0.39
N THR A 145 11.75 9.87 0.56
CA THR A 145 12.14 10.46 1.86
C THR A 145 11.87 11.95 1.86
N GLY A 146 11.32 12.47 2.96
CA GLY A 146 10.90 13.89 3.05
C GLY A 146 9.51 14.13 2.43
N GLY A 147 9.03 15.37 2.53
CA GLY A 147 7.70 15.75 2.01
C GLY A 147 6.54 15.15 2.80
N SER A 148 5.47 14.79 2.08
CA SER A 148 4.24 14.22 2.66
C SER A 148 4.52 12.91 3.41
N ILE A 149 4.32 12.89 4.74
CA ILE A 149 4.69 11.74 5.60
C ILE A 149 3.96 10.46 5.16
N VAL A 150 2.68 10.57 4.83
CA VAL A 150 1.85 9.45 4.35
C VAL A 150 2.36 8.84 3.03
N ALA A 151 3.12 9.56 2.22
CA ALA A 151 3.69 9.06 0.98
C ALA A 151 5.14 8.52 1.13
N GLN A 152 5.76 8.68 2.31
CA GLN A 152 7.12 8.18 2.53
C GLN A 152 7.17 6.65 2.54
N GLY A 153 8.29 6.12 2.06
CA GLY A 153 8.54 4.69 1.95
C GLY A 153 9.04 4.26 0.56
N TYR A 154 9.01 2.95 0.34
CA TYR A 154 9.42 2.34 -0.93
C TYR A 154 8.21 2.15 -1.84
N TRP A 155 8.28 2.71 -3.04
CA TRP A 155 7.30 2.59 -4.10
C TRP A 155 7.83 1.67 -5.19
N VAL A 156 7.13 0.57 -5.42
CA VAL A 156 7.59 -0.55 -6.24
C VAL A 156 6.59 -0.81 -7.38
N PRO A 157 7.05 -1.14 -8.60
CA PRO A 157 6.15 -1.47 -9.70
C PRO A 157 5.15 -2.56 -9.33
N TYR A 158 3.92 -2.42 -9.80
CA TYR A 158 2.75 -3.20 -9.40
C TYR A 158 3.01 -4.71 -9.37
N LYS A 159 3.56 -5.26 -10.46
CA LYS A 159 3.81 -6.72 -10.57
C LYS A 159 4.82 -7.19 -9.54
N ALA A 160 5.91 -6.45 -9.34
CA ALA A 160 6.92 -6.76 -8.34
C ALA A 160 6.38 -6.59 -6.92
N ALA A 161 5.59 -5.55 -6.65
CA ALA A 161 4.93 -5.33 -5.36
C ALA A 161 3.96 -6.47 -5.01
N LYS A 162 3.13 -6.90 -5.97
CA LYS A 162 2.22 -8.05 -5.84
C LYS A 162 3.00 -9.33 -5.54
N ALA A 163 4.04 -9.61 -6.32
CA ALA A 163 4.85 -10.81 -6.13
C ALA A 163 5.60 -10.83 -4.78
N ILE A 164 6.17 -9.70 -4.35
CA ILE A 164 6.82 -9.56 -3.04
C ILE A 164 5.79 -9.75 -1.92
N ALA A 165 4.64 -9.08 -1.99
CA ALA A 165 3.60 -9.22 -0.97
C ALA A 165 3.09 -10.67 -0.88
N ALA A 166 2.98 -11.38 -2.00
CA ALA A 166 2.58 -12.78 -2.02
C ALA A 166 3.51 -13.68 -1.18
N THR A 167 4.79 -13.33 -0.99
CA THR A 167 5.71 -14.18 -0.22
C THR A 167 5.49 -14.11 1.29
N PHE A 168 4.85 -13.07 1.82
CA PHE A 168 4.76 -12.87 3.28
C PHE A 168 3.42 -12.33 3.80
N CYS A 169 2.54 -11.80 2.95
CA CYS A 169 1.28 -11.16 3.35
C CYS A 169 0.10 -12.13 3.49
N TYR A 170 0.34 -13.42 3.73
CA TYR A 170 -0.74 -14.42 3.76
C TYR A 170 -1.85 -14.06 4.75
N GLU A 171 -1.53 -13.65 5.98
CA GLU A 171 -2.54 -13.31 6.99
C GLU A 171 -3.39 -12.09 6.62
N ILE A 172 -2.86 -11.16 5.83
CA ILE A 172 -3.57 -9.94 5.41
C ILE A 172 -4.04 -9.99 3.95
N ARG A 173 -3.93 -11.15 3.28
CA ARG A 173 -4.11 -11.28 1.82
C ARG A 173 -5.45 -10.74 1.32
N HIS A 174 -6.53 -10.95 2.07
CA HIS A 174 -7.85 -10.42 1.72
C HIS A 174 -7.90 -8.89 1.79
N ALA A 175 -7.23 -8.29 2.79
CA ALA A 175 -7.15 -6.83 2.91
C ALA A 175 -6.33 -6.18 1.79
N LEU A 176 -5.52 -6.93 1.04
CA LEU A 176 -4.72 -6.44 -0.09
C LEU A 176 -5.38 -6.68 -1.46
N THR A 177 -6.53 -7.35 -1.50
CA THR A 177 -7.26 -7.56 -2.77
C THR A 177 -7.69 -6.25 -3.46
N PRO A 178 -8.04 -5.14 -2.77
CA PRO A 178 -8.39 -3.91 -3.48
C PRO A 178 -7.24 -3.32 -4.31
N VAL A 179 -5.98 -3.56 -3.94
CA VAL A 179 -4.83 -3.17 -4.77
C VAL A 179 -4.43 -4.29 -5.73
N PHE A 180 -4.39 -5.55 -5.28
CA PHE A 180 -3.77 -6.65 -6.04
C PHE A 180 -4.75 -7.54 -6.83
N GLY A 181 -6.05 -7.35 -6.69
CA GLY A 181 -7.06 -8.22 -7.28
C GLY A 181 -7.46 -9.40 -6.41
N PRO A 182 -8.65 -10.00 -6.65
CA PRO A 182 -9.16 -11.14 -5.87
C PRO A 182 -8.29 -12.41 -6.04
N ASP A 183 -7.62 -12.56 -7.17
CA ASP A 183 -6.69 -13.66 -7.46
C ASP A 183 -5.47 -13.69 -6.53
N PHE A 184 -5.12 -12.54 -5.94
CA PHE A 184 -3.99 -12.41 -5.01
C PHE A 184 -4.10 -13.36 -3.82
N VAL A 185 -5.31 -13.62 -3.32
CA VAL A 185 -5.54 -14.53 -2.18
C VAL A 185 -4.93 -15.91 -2.44
N ASN A 186 -5.03 -16.41 -3.67
CA ASN A 186 -4.54 -17.74 -4.06
C ASN A 186 -3.04 -17.75 -4.40
N GLN A 187 -2.45 -16.57 -4.62
CA GLN A 187 -1.01 -16.44 -4.90
C GLN A 187 -0.17 -16.35 -3.63
N CYS A 188 -0.78 -15.97 -2.50
CA CYS A 188 -0.06 -15.84 -1.24
C CYS A 188 0.45 -17.19 -0.73
N ILE A 189 1.73 -17.22 -0.40
CA ILE A 189 2.40 -18.39 0.17
C ILE A 189 1.97 -18.56 1.64
N PRO A 190 1.47 -19.74 2.08
CA PRO A 190 1.03 -19.95 3.46
C PRO A 190 2.22 -20.08 4.44
N PRO A 191 2.06 -19.73 5.74
CA PRO A 191 3.13 -19.75 6.74
C PRO A 191 3.88 -21.07 6.94
N GLY A 192 3.26 -22.22 6.59
CA GLY A 192 3.89 -23.54 6.66
C GLY A 192 4.75 -23.92 5.45
N SER A 193 4.77 -23.10 4.41
CA SER A 193 5.56 -23.38 3.20
C SER A 193 7.03 -23.01 3.40
N PRO A 194 7.99 -23.80 2.87
CA PRO A 194 9.42 -23.45 2.92
C PRO A 194 9.75 -22.16 2.15
N ASN A 195 8.85 -21.71 1.26
CA ASN A 195 9.01 -20.49 0.49
C ASN A 195 8.40 -19.26 1.17
N PHE A 196 7.75 -19.42 2.33
CA PHE A 196 7.19 -18.28 3.06
C PHE A 196 8.31 -17.36 3.56
N GLN A 197 8.11 -16.05 3.40
CA GLN A 197 9.06 -15.00 3.81
C GLN A 197 10.45 -15.09 3.16
N ASN A 198 10.58 -15.77 2.01
CA ASN A 198 11.85 -15.83 1.28
C ASN A 198 12.14 -14.55 0.47
N PHE A 199 11.11 -13.72 0.23
CA PHE A 199 11.13 -12.44 -0.48
C PHE A 199 11.67 -12.46 -1.92
N LYS A 200 11.90 -13.65 -2.50
CA LYS A 200 12.40 -13.81 -3.86
C LYS A 200 11.23 -13.89 -4.82
N ILE A 201 11.26 -13.08 -5.88
CA ILE A 201 10.25 -13.10 -6.94
C ILE A 201 10.82 -13.70 -8.22
N ASN A 202 9.93 -14.08 -9.15
CA ASN A 202 10.33 -14.55 -10.48
C ASN A 202 11.14 -13.44 -11.20
N PRO A 203 12.37 -13.70 -11.66
CA PRO A 203 13.19 -12.71 -12.36
C PRO A 203 12.50 -12.07 -13.58
N ALA A 204 11.57 -12.77 -14.24
CA ALA A 204 10.82 -12.24 -15.39
C ALA A 204 9.82 -11.12 -15.02
N ILE A 205 9.64 -10.82 -13.72
CA ILE A 205 8.77 -9.75 -13.22
C ILE A 205 9.51 -8.40 -13.15
N VAL A 206 10.85 -8.44 -13.06
CA VAL A 206 11.74 -7.29 -12.98
C VAL A 206 12.22 -6.92 -14.38
#